data_AF-A0A3Q8D1E6-F1
#
_entry.id   AF-A0A3Q8D1E6-F1
#
_cell.length_a   1.000
_cell.length_b   1.000
_cell.length_c   1.000
_cell.angle_alpha   90.00
_cell.angle_beta   90.00
_cell.angle_gamma   90.00
#
_symmetry.space_group_name_H-M   'P 1'
#
loop_
_entity.id
_entity.type
_entity.pdbx_description
1 polymer ?
#
loop_
_entity_poly.entity_id
_entity_poly.type
_entity_poly.pdbx_seq_one_letter_code
_entity_poly.pdbx_strand_id
1 'polypeptide(L)'
;MTTVILAEKPSQARSYVQAFQKSTKKQGYYTVSDPVLPENTLVTYGLGHLVELATPDKYDQKYQQWALSNLPIFPDKYKFVVSASKKDQFKVVKDLLKKADTIIVATDSGREGSNIAWSIMIQAQIDVKKKTIKRLWLNSLEKDAIITGFKNLGDWHKDYLAYKEAQTRQISDWLIGMNGSPLYTLLLRQKVLVQS
;
A
#
# COMPACT_ATOMS: atom_id res chain seq x y z
N MET A 1 -20.08 11.00 -11.97
CA MET A 1 -18.66 10.59 -11.92
C MET A 1 -18.27 10.42 -10.46
N THR A 2 -17.65 9.31 -10.06
CA THR A 2 -17.26 9.03 -8.67
C THR A 2 -15.77 9.26 -8.51
N THR A 3 -15.38 10.08 -7.52
CA THR A 3 -13.96 10.31 -7.19
C THR A 3 -13.61 9.63 -5.88
N VAL A 4 -12.51 8.88 -5.84
CA VAL A 4 -12.01 8.25 -4.62
C VAL A 4 -10.62 8.76 -4.29
N ILE A 5 -10.47 9.37 -3.11
CA ILE A 5 -9.21 9.78 -2.52
C ILE A 5 -8.69 8.62 -1.66
N LEU A 6 -7.49 8.13 -1.96
CA LEU A 6 -6.82 7.04 -1.24
C LEU A 6 -5.70 7.59 -0.36
N ALA A 7 -5.93 7.63 0.95
CA ALA A 7 -4.91 7.98 1.95
C ALA A 7 -4.16 6.74 2.47
N GLU A 8 -3.03 6.96 3.14
CA GLU A 8 -2.19 5.90 3.68
C GLU A 8 -2.78 5.25 4.94
N LYS A 9 -3.37 6.08 5.80
CA LYS A 9 -3.77 5.72 7.16
C LYS A 9 -5.00 6.49 7.63
N PRO A 10 -5.74 5.99 8.65
CA PRO A 10 -6.97 6.62 9.11
C PRO A 10 -6.77 8.06 9.62
N SER A 11 -5.63 8.35 10.26
CA SER A 11 -5.32 9.71 10.75
C SER A 11 -5.15 10.72 9.61
N GLN A 12 -4.46 10.32 8.54
CA GLN A 12 -4.29 11.18 7.36
C GLN A 12 -5.62 11.44 6.66
N ALA A 13 -6.46 10.41 6.48
CA ALA A 13 -7.81 10.61 5.96
C ALA A 13 -8.64 11.55 6.84
N ARG A 14 -8.51 11.46 8.18
CA ARG A 14 -9.17 12.39 9.11
C ARG A 14 -8.73 13.83 8.87
N SER A 15 -7.44 14.09 8.69
CA SER A 15 -6.93 15.44 8.39
C SER A 15 -7.54 15.98 7.09
N TYR A 16 -7.66 15.16 6.04
CA TYR A 16 -8.31 15.58 4.79
C TYR A 16 -9.78 15.93 5.00
N VAL A 17 -10.56 15.06 5.64
CA VAL A 17 -12.00 15.32 5.80
C VAL A 17 -12.32 16.47 6.75
N GLN A 18 -11.42 16.79 7.68
CA GLN A 18 -11.53 17.96 8.56
C GLN A 18 -11.20 19.29 7.84
N ALA A 19 -10.39 19.23 6.78
CA ALA A 19 -10.13 20.40 5.95
C ALA A 19 -11.33 20.79 5.09
N PHE A 20 -12.18 19.82 4.73
CA PHE A 20 -13.35 20.02 3.87
C PHE A 20 -14.59 20.52 4.62
N GLN A 21 -15.51 21.19 3.90
CA GLN A 21 -16.72 21.77 4.47
C GLN A 21 -17.69 20.77 5.09
N LYS A 22 -17.96 19.64 4.41
CA LYS A 22 -18.89 18.61 4.90
C LYS A 22 -18.28 17.23 4.74
N SER A 23 -18.39 16.42 5.79
CA SER A 23 -18.01 15.01 5.74
C SER A 23 -18.96 14.14 6.54
N THR A 24 -19.12 12.88 6.13
CA THR A 24 -19.87 11.87 6.88
C THR A 24 -19.06 10.59 6.94
N LYS A 25 -18.84 10.09 8.15
CA LYS A 25 -18.09 8.85 8.39
C LYS A 25 -18.94 7.64 8.00
N LYS A 26 -18.31 6.70 7.31
CA LYS A 26 -18.83 5.35 7.01
C LYS A 26 -17.80 4.31 7.47
N GLN A 27 -18.13 3.03 7.33
CA GLN A 27 -17.22 1.96 7.69
C GLN A 27 -16.07 1.89 6.68
N GLY A 28 -14.87 2.30 7.09
CA GLY A 28 -13.64 2.24 6.28
C GLY A 28 -13.44 3.38 5.28
N TYR A 29 -14.33 4.38 5.24
CA TYR A 29 -14.22 5.56 4.38
C TYR A 29 -15.11 6.71 4.87
N TYR A 30 -15.06 7.84 4.16
CA TYR A 30 -15.88 9.02 4.37
C TYR A 30 -16.52 9.46 3.05
N THR A 31 -17.72 10.01 3.11
CA THR A 31 -18.27 10.83 2.02
C THR A 31 -17.92 12.28 2.31
N VAL A 32 -17.47 13.04 1.32
CA VAL A 32 -17.08 14.44 1.49
C VAL A 32 -17.71 15.34 0.42
N SER A 33 -17.96 16.58 0.78
CA SER A 33 -18.43 17.63 -0.13
C SER A 33 -17.70 18.93 0.18
N ASP A 34 -17.07 19.49 -0.84
CA ASP A 34 -16.34 20.76 -0.76
C ASP A 34 -16.27 21.39 -2.16
N PRO A 35 -16.34 22.73 -2.31
CA PRO A 35 -16.20 23.39 -3.60
C PRO A 35 -14.91 23.10 -4.36
N VAL A 36 -13.84 22.66 -3.68
CA VAL A 36 -12.56 22.31 -4.34
C VAL A 36 -12.51 20.87 -4.83
N LEU A 37 -13.54 20.07 -4.55
CA LEU A 37 -13.63 18.66 -4.93
C LEU A 37 -14.76 18.45 -5.95
N PRO A 38 -14.66 17.43 -6.81
CA PRO A 38 -15.79 16.99 -7.61
C PRO A 38 -16.96 16.55 -6.74
N GLU A 39 -18.17 16.66 -7.28
CA GLU A 39 -19.35 16.04 -6.69
C GLU A 39 -19.14 14.52 -6.54
N ASN A 40 -19.75 13.93 -5.51
CA ASN A 40 -19.63 12.51 -5.18
C ASN A 40 -18.16 12.05 -4.95
N THR A 41 -17.47 12.74 -4.04
CA THR A 41 -16.11 12.38 -3.61
C THR A 41 -16.13 11.54 -2.33
N LEU A 42 -15.34 10.47 -2.33
CA LEU A 42 -15.17 9.54 -1.21
C LEU A 42 -13.71 9.54 -0.76
N VAL A 43 -13.46 9.54 0.54
CA VAL A 43 -12.10 9.44 1.11
C VAL A 43 -11.96 8.10 1.83
N THR A 44 -11.08 7.23 1.34
CA THR A 44 -10.73 5.97 1.99
C THR A 44 -9.24 5.96 2.36
N TYR A 45 -8.82 4.91 3.06
CA TYR A 45 -7.47 4.84 3.61
C TYR A 45 -6.97 3.39 3.71
N GLY A 46 -5.66 3.24 3.62
CA GLY A 46 -4.96 2.05 4.08
C GLY A 46 -4.86 1.97 5.61
N LEU A 47 -4.15 0.95 6.09
CA LEU A 47 -3.70 0.80 7.48
C LEU A 47 -2.18 0.65 7.45
N GLY A 48 -1.51 1.65 6.85
CA GLY A 48 -0.19 1.45 6.26
C GLY A 48 -0.29 0.46 5.10
N HIS A 49 0.62 -0.51 5.03
CA HIS A 49 0.52 -1.61 4.07
C HIS A 49 -0.70 -2.48 4.32
N LEU A 50 -1.65 -2.49 3.38
CA LEU A 50 -2.71 -3.50 3.31
C LEU A 50 -2.24 -4.77 2.56
N VAL A 51 -1.18 -4.63 1.77
CA VAL A 51 -0.63 -5.64 0.89
C VAL A 51 0.83 -5.83 1.25
N GLU A 52 1.25 -7.07 1.43
CA GLU A 52 2.59 -7.44 1.85
C GLU A 52 3.14 -8.56 0.96
N LEU A 53 4.47 -8.73 0.96
CA LEU A 53 5.08 -9.88 0.31
C LEU A 53 4.66 -11.16 1.03
N ALA A 54 4.29 -12.16 0.25
CA ALA A 54 3.95 -13.47 0.77
C ALA A 54 5.15 -14.07 1.49
N THR A 55 4.87 -14.78 2.59
CA THR A 55 5.85 -15.57 3.31
C THR A 55 6.30 -16.78 2.48
N PRO A 56 7.50 -17.35 2.75
CA PRO A 56 8.02 -18.49 1.99
C PRO A 56 7.05 -19.68 1.86
N ASP A 57 6.25 -19.99 2.88
CA ASP A 57 5.25 -21.07 2.87
C ASP A 57 4.17 -20.90 1.78
N LYS A 58 3.96 -19.68 1.27
CA LYS A 58 3.03 -19.40 0.16
C LYS A 58 3.59 -19.74 -1.22
N TYR A 59 4.87 -20.07 -1.31
CA TYR A 59 5.51 -20.47 -2.55
C TYR A 59 5.60 -22.00 -2.65
N ASP A 60 6.04 -22.66 -1.57
CA ASP A 60 6.21 -24.11 -1.50
C ASP A 60 6.08 -24.56 -0.03
N GLN A 61 5.41 -25.69 0.21
CA GLN A 61 5.24 -26.26 1.55
C GLN A 61 6.58 -26.58 2.20
N LYS A 62 7.62 -26.91 1.43
CA LYS A 62 8.96 -27.19 1.97
C LYS A 62 9.56 -26.00 2.73
N TYR A 63 9.13 -24.76 2.42
CA TYR A 63 9.61 -23.56 3.10
C TYR A 63 8.90 -23.26 4.43
N GLN A 64 7.92 -24.10 4.85
CA GLN A 64 7.31 -23.99 6.19
C GLN A 64 8.31 -24.27 7.30
N GLN A 65 9.29 -25.14 7.04
CA GLN A 65 10.36 -25.45 7.97
C GLN A 65 11.71 -25.00 7.40
N TRP A 66 12.51 -24.37 8.25
CA TRP A 66 13.85 -23.96 7.87
C TRP A 66 14.78 -25.17 7.81
N ALA A 67 15.34 -25.41 6.63
CA ALA A 67 16.36 -26.42 6.40
C ALA A 67 17.41 -25.88 5.41
N LEU A 68 18.68 -26.20 5.61
CA LEU A 68 19.76 -25.74 4.73
C LEU A 68 19.55 -26.22 3.28
N SER A 69 19.00 -27.42 3.09
CA SER A 69 18.65 -27.98 1.78
C SER A 69 17.58 -27.19 1.03
N ASN A 70 16.81 -26.36 1.74
CA ASN A 70 15.73 -25.55 1.18
C ASN A 70 16.19 -24.11 0.91
N LEU A 71 17.45 -23.77 1.18
CA LEU A 71 18.02 -22.48 0.87
C LEU A 71 18.89 -22.57 -0.41
N PRO A 72 18.91 -21.52 -1.25
CA PRO A 72 18.16 -20.28 -1.10
C PRO A 72 16.70 -20.39 -1.57
N ILE A 73 15.80 -19.66 -0.91
CA ILE A 73 14.45 -19.36 -1.38
C ILE A 73 14.57 -18.28 -2.45
N PHE A 74 14.37 -18.64 -3.71
CA PHE A 74 14.44 -17.74 -4.85
C PHE A 74 13.28 -17.99 -5.84
N PRO A 75 12.11 -17.35 -5.63
CA PRO A 75 10.96 -17.54 -6.52
C PRO A 75 11.11 -16.80 -7.85
N ASP A 76 10.62 -17.38 -8.95
CA ASP A 76 10.57 -16.69 -10.26
C ASP A 76 9.67 -15.45 -10.25
N LYS A 77 8.61 -15.49 -9.43
CA LYS A 77 7.65 -14.40 -9.26
C LYS A 77 7.32 -14.21 -7.79
N TYR A 78 7.46 -12.97 -7.32
CA TYR A 78 7.11 -12.59 -5.96
C TYR A 78 5.58 -12.42 -5.84
N LYS A 79 4.99 -13.10 -4.85
CA LYS A 79 3.57 -13.04 -4.56
C LYS A 79 3.31 -11.93 -3.54
N PHE A 80 2.27 -11.16 -3.80
CA PHE A 80 1.76 -10.15 -2.89
C PHE A 80 0.40 -10.60 -2.36
N VAL A 81 0.21 -10.49 -1.04
CA VAL A 81 -1.00 -10.96 -0.34
C VAL A 81 -1.57 -9.84 0.52
N VAL A 82 -2.87 -9.88 0.73
CA VAL A 82 -3.54 -8.96 1.66
C VAL A 82 -3.30 -9.47 3.07
N SER A 83 -2.76 -8.63 3.96
CA SER A 83 -2.51 -9.00 5.35
C SER A 83 -3.81 -9.49 5.99
N ALA A 84 -3.77 -10.63 6.69
CA ALA A 84 -4.97 -11.29 7.20
C ALA A 84 -5.82 -10.39 8.11
N SER A 85 -5.16 -9.60 8.97
CA SER A 85 -5.80 -8.65 9.89
C SER A 85 -6.38 -7.41 9.21
N LYS A 86 -6.09 -7.18 7.93
CA LYS A 86 -6.46 -5.97 7.19
C LYS A 86 -7.41 -6.25 6.00
N LYS A 87 -7.89 -7.49 5.88
CA LYS A 87 -8.76 -7.94 4.78
C LYS A 87 -10.05 -7.13 4.65
N ASP A 88 -10.70 -6.80 5.77
CA ASP A 88 -11.96 -6.06 5.75
C ASP A 88 -11.78 -4.65 5.20
N GLN A 89 -10.73 -3.95 5.66
CA GLN A 89 -10.41 -2.62 5.13
C GLN A 89 -10.01 -2.70 3.66
N PHE A 90 -9.21 -3.69 3.27
CA PHE A 90 -8.84 -3.89 1.87
C PHE A 90 -10.07 -4.13 0.97
N LYS A 91 -11.07 -4.89 1.45
CA LYS A 91 -12.32 -5.10 0.71
C LYS A 91 -13.05 -3.79 0.47
N VAL A 92 -13.18 -2.95 1.50
CA VAL A 92 -13.79 -1.60 1.37
C VAL A 92 -13.03 -0.77 0.34
N VAL A 93 -11.71 -0.67 0.46
CA VAL A 93 -10.86 0.11 -0.47
C VAL A 93 -11.01 -0.41 -1.89
N LYS A 94 -10.93 -1.73 -2.10
CA LYS A 94 -11.08 -2.38 -3.41
C LYS A 94 -12.43 -2.04 -4.05
N ASP A 95 -13.52 -2.15 -3.31
CA ASP A 95 -14.86 -1.91 -3.84
C ASP A 95 -15.04 -0.43 -4.24
N LEU A 96 -14.49 0.50 -3.45
CA LEU A 96 -14.50 1.92 -3.77
C LEU A 96 -13.66 2.24 -5.01
N LEU A 97 -12.41 1.76 -5.07
CA LEU A 97 -11.51 1.99 -6.21
C LEU A 97 -12.06 1.40 -7.51
N LYS A 98 -12.75 0.25 -7.45
CA LYS A 98 -13.40 -0.34 -8.62
C LYS A 98 -14.53 0.55 -9.16
N LYS A 99 -15.35 1.14 -8.29
CA LYS A 99 -16.45 2.04 -8.64
C LYS A 99 -15.99 3.45 -9.04
N ALA A 100 -14.76 3.83 -8.70
CA ALA A 100 -14.21 5.14 -9.00
C ALA A 100 -13.98 5.34 -10.50
N ASP A 101 -14.39 6.48 -11.03
CA ASP A 101 -13.96 6.97 -12.34
C ASP A 101 -12.60 7.66 -12.22
N THR A 102 -12.44 8.44 -11.13
CA THR A 102 -11.19 9.14 -10.78
C THR A 102 -10.64 8.62 -9.45
N ILE A 103 -9.35 8.29 -9.42
CA ILE A 103 -8.61 7.95 -8.20
C ILE A 103 -7.57 9.03 -7.93
N ILE A 104 -7.64 9.63 -6.74
CA ILE A 104 -6.63 10.57 -6.26
C ILE A 104 -5.77 9.83 -5.23
N VAL A 105 -4.52 9.57 -5.57
CA VAL A 105 -3.53 9.01 -4.65
C VAL A 105 -3.08 10.12 -3.70
N ALA A 106 -3.39 9.96 -2.41
CA ALA A 106 -3.15 10.93 -1.35
C ALA A 106 -2.42 10.28 -0.15
N THR A 107 -1.50 9.36 -0.44
CA THR A 107 -0.54 8.84 0.54
C THR A 107 0.61 9.82 0.75
N ASP A 108 1.50 9.56 1.71
CA ASP A 108 2.68 10.41 1.96
C ASP A 108 3.52 10.58 0.68
N SER A 109 4.13 11.76 0.48
CA SER A 109 4.85 12.13 -0.75
C SER A 109 6.16 11.35 -0.98
N GLY A 110 6.52 10.45 -0.06
CA GLY A 110 7.71 9.60 -0.17
C GLY A 110 7.45 8.33 -0.99
N ARG A 111 8.55 7.65 -1.35
CA ARG A 111 8.54 6.36 -2.08
C ARG A 111 7.67 5.30 -1.42
N GLU A 112 7.64 5.29 -0.08
CA GLU A 112 6.81 4.35 0.66
C GLU A 112 5.32 4.63 0.53
N GLY A 113 4.92 5.91 0.51
CA GLY A 113 3.53 6.27 0.26
C GLY A 113 3.09 5.85 -1.14
N SER A 114 3.96 6.00 -2.15
CA SER A 114 3.72 5.44 -3.48
C SER A 114 3.57 3.92 -3.42
N ASN A 115 4.45 3.23 -2.68
CA ASN A 115 4.39 1.78 -2.53
C ASN A 115 3.07 1.26 -1.96
N ILE A 116 2.57 1.91 -0.91
CA ILE A 116 1.30 1.56 -0.28
C ILE A 116 0.15 1.72 -1.28
N ALA A 117 0.05 2.89 -1.93
CA ALA A 117 -1.04 3.18 -2.86
C ALA A 117 -1.07 2.20 -4.04
N TRP A 118 0.08 2.02 -4.70
CA TRP A 118 0.18 1.19 -5.89
C TRP A 118 0.02 -0.29 -5.59
N SER A 119 0.58 -0.78 -4.48
CA SER A 119 0.37 -2.17 -4.06
C SER A 119 -1.12 -2.47 -3.81
N ILE A 120 -1.86 -1.52 -3.20
CA ILE A 120 -3.31 -1.63 -3.04
C ILE A 120 -4.02 -1.67 -4.39
N MET A 121 -3.72 -0.72 -5.30
CA MET A 121 -4.38 -0.64 -6.60
C MET A 121 -4.13 -1.88 -7.47
N ILE A 122 -2.90 -2.38 -7.48
CA ILE A 122 -2.51 -3.59 -8.24
C ILE A 122 -3.19 -4.82 -7.65
N GLN A 123 -3.16 -4.99 -6.32
CA GLN A 123 -3.84 -6.11 -5.66
C GLN A 123 -5.37 -6.05 -5.82
N ALA A 124 -5.93 -4.84 -5.88
CA ALA A 124 -7.35 -4.60 -6.15
C ALA A 124 -7.73 -4.84 -7.63
N GLN A 125 -6.74 -5.10 -8.50
CA GLN A 125 -6.87 -5.31 -9.95
C GLN A 125 -7.51 -4.10 -10.64
N ILE A 126 -7.02 -2.91 -10.31
CA ILE A 126 -7.48 -1.67 -10.91
C ILE A 126 -6.87 -1.52 -12.31
N ASP A 127 -7.72 -1.44 -13.33
CA ASP A 127 -7.31 -1.11 -14.69
C ASP A 127 -7.06 0.39 -14.81
N VAL A 128 -5.79 0.78 -14.67
CA VAL A 128 -5.36 2.18 -14.69
C VAL A 128 -5.61 2.87 -16.03
N LYS A 129 -5.77 2.11 -17.13
CA LYS A 129 -6.06 2.68 -18.46
C LYS A 129 -7.50 3.14 -18.59
N LYS A 130 -8.40 2.60 -17.76
CA LYS A 130 -9.84 2.92 -17.75
C LYS A 130 -10.23 3.96 -16.69
N LYS A 131 -9.27 4.49 -15.94
CA LYS A 131 -9.51 5.41 -14.83
C LYS A 131 -8.64 6.65 -14.96
N THR A 132 -9.14 7.78 -14.49
CA THR A 132 -8.31 8.97 -14.32
C THR A 132 -7.56 8.84 -13.00
N ILE A 133 -6.23 8.80 -13.04
CA ILE A 133 -5.41 8.77 -11.82
C ILE A 133 -4.73 10.12 -11.66
N LYS A 134 -4.77 10.65 -10.44
CA LYS A 134 -4.14 11.89 -10.04
C LYS A 134 -3.35 11.67 -8.76
N ARG A 135 -2.30 12.47 -8.55
CA ARG A 135 -1.45 12.40 -7.35
C ARG A 135 -1.49 13.71 -6.58
N LEU A 136 -1.80 13.60 -5.30
CA LEU A 136 -1.67 14.70 -4.35
C LEU A 136 -0.28 14.66 -3.73
N TRP A 137 0.46 15.77 -3.86
CA TRP A 137 1.75 15.98 -3.23
C TRP A 137 1.61 17.03 -2.13
N LEU A 138 1.77 16.62 -0.88
CA LEU A 138 1.69 17.50 0.28
C LEU A 138 2.98 17.45 1.10
N ASN A 139 3.36 18.62 1.59
CA ASN A 139 4.45 18.81 2.56
C ASN A 139 3.91 19.09 3.97
N SER A 140 2.61 19.32 4.11
CA SER A 140 1.93 19.64 5.36
C SER A 140 0.48 19.16 5.33
N LEU A 141 -0.04 18.81 6.50
CA LEU A 141 -1.45 18.44 6.71
C LEU A 141 -2.28 19.61 7.29
N GLU A 142 -1.74 20.83 7.25
CA GLU A 142 -2.51 22.03 7.55
C GLU A 142 -3.63 22.25 6.53
N LYS A 143 -4.75 22.80 6.99
CA LYS A 143 -5.97 22.95 6.18
C LYS A 143 -5.70 23.67 4.85
N ASP A 144 -5.00 24.80 4.87
CA ASP A 144 -4.74 25.58 3.65
C ASP A 144 -3.82 24.85 2.67
N ALA A 145 -2.85 24.09 3.18
CA ALA A 145 -1.98 23.25 2.36
C ALA A 145 -2.76 22.12 1.69
N ILE A 146 -3.66 21.46 2.44
CA ILE A 146 -4.56 20.43 1.91
C ILE A 146 -5.43 20.99 0.79
N ILE A 147 -6.13 22.10 1.05
CA ILE A 147 -7.03 22.72 0.07
C ILE A 147 -6.28 23.16 -1.19
N THR A 148 -5.09 23.75 -1.03
CA THR A 148 -4.24 24.16 -2.17
C THR A 148 -3.72 22.95 -2.95
N GLY A 149 -3.35 21.87 -2.26
CA GLY A 149 -2.89 20.63 -2.88
C GLY A 149 -3.98 19.96 -3.72
N PHE A 150 -5.22 19.92 -3.24
CA PHE A 150 -6.33 19.34 -3.99
C PHE A 150 -6.73 20.16 -5.24
N LYS A 151 -6.42 21.47 -5.26
CA LYS A 151 -6.56 22.29 -6.48
C LYS A 151 -5.46 22.02 -7.51
N ASN A 152 -4.28 21.58 -7.07
CA ASN A 152 -3.08 21.43 -7.88
C ASN A 152 -2.59 19.98 -7.92
N LEU A 153 -3.46 19.08 -8.38
CA LEU A 153 -3.13 17.65 -8.47
C LEU A 153 -2.11 17.38 -9.59
N GLY A 154 -1.07 16.63 -9.24
CA GLY A 154 -0.04 16.19 -10.16
C GLY A 154 -0.43 14.94 -10.95
N ASP A 155 0.44 14.60 -11.88
CA ASP A 155 0.37 13.36 -12.65
C ASP A 155 0.91 12.15 -11.86
N TRP A 156 0.41 10.96 -12.20
CA TRP A 156 0.69 9.71 -11.50
C TRP A 156 1.94 8.99 -12.03
N HIS A 157 2.45 9.31 -13.21
CA HIS A 157 3.57 8.58 -13.82
C HIS A 157 4.83 8.60 -12.94
N LYS A 158 5.20 9.76 -12.37
CA LYS A 158 6.34 9.87 -11.45
C LYS A 158 6.12 9.07 -10.16
N ASP A 159 4.89 9.04 -9.67
CA ASP A 159 4.51 8.28 -8.48
C ASP A 159 4.61 6.76 -8.72
N TYR A 160 4.26 6.30 -9.93
CA TYR A 160 4.42 4.91 -10.32
C TYR A 160 5.89 4.49 -10.42
N LEU A 161 6.77 5.34 -10.94
CA LEU A 161 8.22 5.07 -10.96
C LEU A 161 8.78 4.96 -9.53
N ALA A 162 8.37 5.86 -8.63
CA ALA A 162 8.73 5.81 -7.21
C ALA A 162 8.26 4.51 -6.53
N TYR A 163 7.06 4.03 -6.88
CA TYR A 163 6.60 2.71 -6.47
C TYR A 163 7.49 1.57 -6.98
N LYS A 164 7.88 1.58 -8.26
CA LYS A 164 8.74 0.54 -8.84
C LYS A 164 10.09 0.45 -8.12
N GLU A 165 10.67 1.60 -7.75
CA GLU A 165 11.88 1.64 -6.92
C GLU A 165 11.63 1.02 -5.53
N ALA A 166 10.57 1.46 -4.85
CA ALA A 166 10.24 0.98 -3.50
C ALA A 166 9.95 -0.53 -3.48
N GLN A 167 9.22 -1.03 -4.47
CA GLN A 167 8.91 -2.45 -4.62
C GLN A 167 10.19 -3.26 -4.88
N THR A 168 11.10 -2.76 -5.70
CA THR A 168 12.38 -3.43 -5.98
C THR A 168 13.21 -3.57 -4.70
N ARG A 169 13.27 -2.50 -3.90
CA ARG A 169 13.91 -2.53 -2.57
C ARG A 169 13.23 -3.53 -1.64
N GLN A 170 11.90 -3.51 -1.56
CA GLN A 170 11.12 -4.42 -0.71
C GLN A 170 11.38 -5.89 -1.07
N ILE A 171 11.47 -6.21 -2.37
CA ILE A 171 11.82 -7.55 -2.86
C ILE A 171 13.25 -7.93 -2.50
N SER A 172 14.20 -7.01 -2.66
CA SER A 172 15.60 -7.23 -2.26
C SER A 172 15.73 -7.51 -0.77
N ASP A 173 15.10 -6.69 0.07
CA ASP A 173 15.12 -6.86 1.53
C ASP A 173 14.49 -8.20 1.93
N TRP A 174 13.38 -8.60 1.28
CA TRP A 174 12.76 -9.90 1.51
C TRP A 174 13.68 -11.05 1.12
N LEU A 175 14.35 -10.97 -0.04
CA LEU A 175 15.22 -12.03 -0.52
C LEU A 175 16.41 -12.23 0.41
N ILE A 176 17.05 -11.14 0.85
CA ILE A 176 18.16 -11.22 1.80
C ILE A 176 17.69 -11.68 3.17
N GLY A 177 16.58 -11.14 3.68
CA GLY A 177 16.05 -11.49 5.01
C GLY A 177 15.60 -12.95 5.12
N MET A 178 14.85 -13.44 4.12
CA MET A 178 14.31 -14.80 4.11
C MET A 178 15.38 -15.87 3.87
N ASN A 179 16.58 -15.50 3.41
CA ASN A 179 17.68 -16.43 3.22
C ASN A 179 18.76 -16.30 4.30
N GLY A 180 19.18 -15.08 4.59
CA GLY A 180 20.24 -14.78 5.56
C GLY A 180 19.84 -15.18 6.98
N SER A 181 18.68 -14.74 7.46
CA SER A 181 18.28 -15.02 8.84
C SER A 181 18.12 -16.52 9.12
N PRO A 182 17.47 -17.33 8.25
CA PRO A 182 17.45 -18.79 8.42
C PRO A 182 18.82 -19.43 8.32
N LEU A 183 19.66 -19.02 7.35
CA LEU A 183 21.01 -19.56 7.16
C LEU A 183 21.85 -19.43 8.44
N TYR A 184 21.98 -18.22 8.97
CA TYR A 184 22.76 -17.98 10.20
C TYR A 184 22.18 -18.72 11.40
N THR A 185 20.84 -18.72 11.54
CA THR A 185 20.18 -19.42 12.66
C THR A 185 20.47 -20.92 12.63
N LEU A 186 20.39 -21.56 11.46
CA LEU A 186 20.65 -22.99 11.30
C LEU A 186 22.12 -23.34 11.56
N LEU A 187 23.06 -22.55 11.03
CA LEU A 187 24.49 -22.78 11.24
C LEU A 187 24.91 -22.61 12.71
N LEU A 188 24.36 -21.62 13.41
CA LEU A 188 24.63 -21.42 14.84
C LEU A 188 24.10 -22.59 15.69
N ARG A 189 22.91 -23.10 15.38
CA ARG A 189 22.35 -24.28 16.07
C ARG A 189 23.22 -25.53 15.88
N GLN A 190 23.73 -25.76 14.67
CA GLN A 190 24.64 -26.89 14.41
C GLN A 190 25.94 -26.79 15.23
N LYS A 191 26.54 -25.60 15.33
CA LYS A 191 27.78 -25.42 16.10
C LYS A 191 27.59 -25.62 17.61
N VAL A 192 26.49 -25.15 18.17
CA VAL A 192 26.18 -25.35 19.61
C VAL A 192 26.01 -26.83 19.93
N LEU A 193 25.34 -27.60 19.06
CA LEU A 193 25.12 -29.04 19.24
C LEU A 193 26.39 -29.89 19.07
N VAL A 194 27.40 -29.41 18.35
CA VAL A 194 28.68 -30.11 18.16
C VAL A 194 29.65 -29.86 19.32
N GLN A 195 29.38 -28.85 20.15
CA GLN A 195 30.21 -28.47 21.30
C GLN A 195 29.64 -28.94 22.65
N SER A 196 28.50 -29.63 22.65
CA SER A 196 27.83 -30.24 23.81
C SER A 196 27.89 -31.76 23.75
#